data_AF-C5ICZ9-F1
#
_entry.id   AF-C5ICZ9-F1
#
_cell.length_a   1.000
_cell.length_b   1.000
_cell.length_c   1.000
_cell.angle_alpha   90.00
_cell.angle_beta   90.00
_cell.angle_gamma   90.00
#
_symmetry.space_group_name_H-M   'P 1'
#
loop_
_entity.id
_entity.type
_entity.pdbx_description
1 polymer ?
#
loop_
_entity_poly.entity_id
_entity_poly.type
_entity_poly.pdbx_seq_one_letter_code
_entity_poly.pdbx_strand_id
1 'polypeptide(L)'
;MNLFMFYLFFESSLIPTLFLILGWGYQPERLQAGVYLLFYTLLVSLPMLVGIFYLYNKLNTMNFYLLGYYLFNYDLLYLSLILAFLVKMPMFLVHLWLPKAHVEAPVSGS
;
A
#
# COMPACT_ATOMS: atom_id res chain seq x y z
N MET A 1 -9.61 16.40 -3.40
CA MET A 1 -9.26 15.17 -2.67
C MET A 1 -8.09 15.48 -1.73
N ASN A 2 -8.07 14.93 -0.52
CA ASN A 2 -6.97 15.13 0.43
C ASN A 2 -5.97 13.97 0.34
N LEU A 3 -4.69 14.27 0.47
CA LEU A 3 -3.61 13.28 0.38
C LEU A 3 -3.66 12.26 1.54
N PHE A 4 -4.11 12.70 2.71
CA PHE A 4 -4.40 11.81 3.85
C PHE A 4 -5.58 10.85 3.58
N MET A 5 -6.67 11.35 2.98
CA MET A 5 -7.81 10.50 2.60
C MET A 5 -7.40 9.45 1.56
N PHE A 6 -6.53 9.83 0.62
CA PHE A 6 -5.96 8.88 -0.33
C PHE A 6 -5.20 7.74 0.38
N TYR A 7 -4.34 8.07 1.34
CA TYR A 7 -3.61 7.07 2.13
C TYR A 7 -4.57 6.15 2.92
N LEU A 8 -5.62 6.68 3.53
CA LEU A 8 -6.60 5.87 4.24
C LEU A 8 -7.31 4.87 3.33
N PHE A 9 -7.77 5.31 2.15
CA PHE A 9 -8.40 4.40 1.19
C PHE A 9 -7.40 3.38 0.65
N PHE A 10 -6.15 3.80 0.43
CA PHE A 10 -5.07 2.91 0.04
C PHE A 10 -4.87 1.79 1.08
N GLU A 11 -4.74 2.09 2.37
CA GLU A 11 -4.61 1.04 3.39
C GLU A 11 -5.88 0.20 3.54
N SER A 12 -7.05 0.84 3.51
CA SER A 12 -8.32 0.12 3.68
C SER A 12 -8.58 -0.92 2.59
N SER A 13 -8.00 -0.75 1.40
CA SER A 13 -8.14 -1.73 0.31
C SER A 13 -7.55 -3.10 0.66
N LEU A 14 -6.62 -3.17 1.62
CA LEU A 14 -6.03 -4.42 2.09
C LEU A 14 -7.04 -5.28 2.85
N ILE A 15 -7.98 -4.65 3.56
CA ILE A 15 -8.97 -5.36 4.39
C ILE A 15 -9.85 -6.28 3.53
N PRO A 16 -10.51 -5.80 2.46
CA PRO A 16 -11.24 -6.68 1.53
C PRO A 16 -10.36 -7.79 0.93
N THR A 17 -9.11 -7.48 0.54
CA THR A 17 -8.22 -8.50 -0.05
C THR A 17 -7.89 -9.62 0.93
N LEU A 18 -7.73 -9.30 2.21
CA LEU A 18 -7.49 -10.30 3.24
C LEU A 18 -8.72 -11.14 3.54
N PHE A 19 -9.91 -10.52 3.55
CA PHE A 19 -11.16 -11.26 3.66
C PHE A 19 -11.35 -12.24 2.51
N LEU A 20 -10.92 -11.91 1.30
CA LEU A 20 -10.98 -12.84 0.16
C LEU A 20 -10.01 -14.02 0.31
N ILE A 21 -8.79 -13.78 0.78
CA ILE A 21 -7.77 -14.84 0.98
C ILE A 21 -8.15 -15.77 2.14
N LEU A 22 -8.64 -15.21 3.25
CA LEU A 22 -8.93 -15.96 4.47
C LEU A 22 -10.36 -16.51 4.53
N GLY A 23 -11.31 -15.89 3.83
CA GLY A 23 -12.74 -16.16 4.01
C GLY A 23 -13.22 -17.51 3.48
N TRP A 24 -12.44 -18.17 2.61
CA TRP A 24 -12.85 -19.43 1.98
C TRP A 24 -11.81 -20.52 2.26
N GLY A 25 -12.21 -21.54 3.02
CA GLY A 25 -11.48 -22.79 3.29
C GLY A 25 -10.44 -22.76 4.43
N TYR A 26 -10.06 -23.95 4.89
CA TYR A 26 -9.44 -24.19 6.22
C TYR A 26 -7.93 -24.45 6.17
N GLN A 27 -7.27 -24.24 5.02
CA GLN A 27 -5.85 -24.55 4.88
C GLN A 27 -4.96 -23.58 5.67
N PRO A 28 -4.01 -24.07 6.49
CA PRO A 28 -3.14 -23.23 7.31
C PRO A 28 -2.19 -22.38 6.47
N GLU A 29 -1.86 -22.83 5.26
CA GLU A 29 -1.01 -22.12 4.30
C GLU A 29 -1.61 -20.74 3.94
N ARG A 30 -2.94 -20.66 3.76
CA ARG A 30 -3.68 -19.41 3.47
C ARG A 30 -3.47 -18.33 4.52
N LEU A 31 -3.50 -18.73 5.79
CA LEU A 31 -3.22 -17.82 6.90
C LEU A 31 -1.79 -17.29 6.78
N GLN A 32 -0.85 -18.13 6.39
CA GLN A 32 0.54 -17.74 6.19
C GLN A 32 0.67 -16.74 5.03
N ALA A 33 0.04 -16.98 3.86
CA ALA A 33 0.07 -16.03 2.74
C ALA A 33 -0.62 -14.70 3.07
N GLY A 34 -1.74 -14.71 3.78
CA GLY A 34 -2.42 -13.49 4.24
C GLY A 34 -1.53 -12.65 5.17
N VAL A 35 -0.83 -13.30 6.10
CA VAL A 35 0.13 -12.64 7.00
C VAL A 35 1.32 -12.08 6.21
N TYR A 36 1.84 -12.82 5.21
CA TYR A 36 2.89 -12.30 4.33
C TYR A 36 2.43 -11.06 3.56
N LEU A 37 1.24 -11.07 2.95
CA LEU A 37 0.71 -9.91 2.22
C LEU A 37 0.60 -8.68 3.12
N LEU A 38 0.06 -8.84 4.33
CA LEU A 38 -0.05 -7.77 5.33
C LEU A 38 1.31 -7.15 5.64
N PHE A 39 2.29 -7.94 6.04
CA PHE A 39 3.59 -7.41 6.45
C PHE A 39 4.32 -6.72 5.30
N TYR A 40 4.29 -7.29 4.09
CA TYR A 40 4.96 -6.70 2.93
C TYR A 40 4.34 -5.36 2.53
N THR A 41 3.01 -5.26 2.51
CA THR A 41 2.33 -4.04 2.07
C THR A 41 2.32 -2.95 3.13
N LEU A 42 2.11 -3.30 4.41
CA LEU A 42 2.10 -2.35 5.53
C LEU A 42 3.48 -1.76 5.83
N LEU A 43 4.55 -2.55 5.81
CA LEU A 43 5.87 -2.01 6.12
C LEU A 43 6.32 -0.97 5.09
N VAL A 44 5.92 -1.13 3.84
CA VAL A 44 6.33 -0.24 2.75
C VAL A 44 5.39 0.96 2.60
N SER A 45 4.18 0.90 3.13
CA SER A 45 3.27 2.05 3.20
C SER A 45 3.59 3.02 4.35
N LEU A 46 4.28 2.57 5.42
CA LEU A 46 4.69 3.45 6.52
C LEU A 46 5.60 4.63 6.10
N PRO A 47 6.64 4.44 5.26
CA PRO A 47 7.43 5.55 4.71
C PRO A 47 6.59 6.60 3.99
N MET A 48 5.54 6.16 3.28
CA MET A 48 4.62 7.07 2.61
C MET A 48 3.91 7.94 3.64
N LEU A 49 3.35 7.38 4.72
CA LEU A 49 2.68 8.14 5.78
C LEU A 49 3.60 9.18 6.43
N VAL A 50 4.86 8.84 6.69
CA VAL A 50 5.86 9.81 7.20
C VAL A 50 6.07 10.96 6.20
N GLY A 51 6.15 10.66 4.90
CA GLY A 51 6.24 11.67 3.83
C GLY A 51 5.03 12.61 3.80
N ILE A 52 3.82 12.09 4.03
CA ILE A 52 2.58 12.88 4.10
C ILE A 52 2.62 13.88 5.25
N PHE A 53 3.01 13.44 6.46
CA PHE A 53 3.12 14.36 7.60
C PHE A 53 4.22 15.39 7.42
N TYR A 54 5.33 15.02 6.78
CA TYR A 54 6.38 15.99 6.45
C TYR A 54 5.86 17.08 5.49
N LEU A 55 5.13 16.70 4.43
CA LEU A 55 4.52 17.66 3.51
C LEU A 55 3.53 18.58 4.23
N TYR A 56 2.74 18.04 5.14
CA TYR A 56 1.81 18.84 5.94
C TYR A 56 2.51 19.92 6.75
N ASN A 57 3.59 19.56 7.44
CA ASN A 57 4.34 20.51 8.26
C ASN A 57 4.98 21.63 7.43
N LYS A 58 5.28 21.38 6.14
CA LYS A 58 5.89 22.38 5.26
C LYS A 58 4.87 23.29 4.58
N LEU A 59 3.73 22.75 4.16
CA LEU A 59 2.77 23.43 3.29
C LEU A 59 1.47 23.81 4.00
N ASN A 60 1.25 23.28 5.21
CA ASN A 60 0.03 23.39 6.00
C ASN A 60 -1.26 23.00 5.24
N THR A 61 -1.12 22.34 4.09
CA THR A 61 -2.23 21.95 3.21
C THR A 61 -2.02 20.52 2.72
N MET A 62 -3.12 19.77 2.67
CA MET A 62 -3.16 18.37 2.18
C MET A 62 -3.94 18.22 0.88
N ASN A 63 -4.41 19.34 0.31
CA ASN A 63 -5.21 19.34 -0.91
C ASN A 63 -4.31 19.10 -2.14
N PHE A 64 -4.64 18.08 -2.94
CA PHE A 64 -3.88 17.76 -4.16
C PHE A 64 -3.75 18.94 -5.12
N TYR A 65 -4.83 19.73 -5.29
CA TYR A 65 -4.81 20.88 -6.19
C TYR A 65 -3.81 21.95 -5.75
N LEU A 66 -3.67 22.19 -4.44
CA LEU A 66 -2.76 23.19 -3.91
C LEU A 66 -1.30 22.71 -3.96
N LEU A 67 -1.07 21.40 -3.73
CA LEU A 67 0.25 20.78 -3.85
C LEU A 67 0.86 20.90 -5.24
N GLY A 68 0.04 20.84 -6.31
CA GLY A 68 0.51 20.91 -7.70
C GLY A 68 1.14 22.25 -8.10
N TYR A 69 0.89 23.33 -7.35
CA TYR A 69 1.47 24.65 -7.62
C TYR A 69 2.86 24.84 -7.01
N TYR A 70 3.28 23.97 -6.11
CA TYR A 70 4.58 24.08 -5.47
C TYR A 70 5.62 23.24 -6.20
N LEU A 71 6.73 23.87 -6.57
CA LEU A 71 7.93 23.19 -7.08
C LEU A 71 8.75 22.67 -5.90
N PHE A 72 8.83 21.35 -5.76
CA PHE A 72 9.61 20.69 -4.71
C PHE A 72 10.88 20.07 -5.29
N ASN A 73 12.03 20.39 -4.70
CA ASN A 73 13.29 19.65 -4.90
C ASN A 73 13.46 18.63 -3.75
N TYR A 74 12.54 17.69 -3.63
CA TYR A 74 12.56 16.66 -2.58
C TYR A 74 12.54 15.25 -3.18
N ASP A 75 13.62 14.87 -3.85
CA ASP A 75 13.76 13.56 -4.51
C ASP A 75 13.56 12.40 -3.53
N LEU A 76 14.06 12.52 -2.31
CA LEU A 76 13.92 11.50 -1.27
C LEU A 76 12.46 11.34 -0.81
N LEU A 77 11.71 12.44 -0.77
CA LEU A 77 10.29 12.42 -0.40
C LEU A 77 9.45 11.84 -1.54
N TYR A 78 9.78 12.18 -2.78
CA TYR A 78 9.17 11.59 -3.97
C TYR A 78 9.34 10.06 -3.98
N LEU A 79 10.55 9.58 -3.68
CA LEU A 79 10.83 8.15 -3.57
C LEU A 79 9.99 7.50 -2.46
N SER A 80 9.89 8.13 -1.29
CA SER A 80 9.05 7.63 -0.18
C SER A 80 7.56 7.51 -0.53
N LEU A 81 7.04 8.41 -1.37
CA LEU A 81 5.65 8.40 -1.81
C LEU A 81 5.38 7.31 -2.87
N ILE A 82 6.37 7.01 -3.72
CA ILE A 82 6.22 6.01 -4.78
C ILE A 82 6.42 4.58 -4.29
N LEU A 83 7.28 4.35 -3.29
CA LEU A 83 7.60 3.01 -2.80
C LEU A 83 6.35 2.17 -2.48
N ALA A 84 5.35 2.76 -1.82
CA ALA A 84 4.09 2.07 -1.49
C ALA A 84 3.36 1.55 -2.74
N PHE A 85 3.39 2.30 -3.84
CA PHE A 85 2.80 1.89 -5.11
C PHE A 85 3.57 0.76 -5.77
N LEU A 86 4.90 0.78 -5.71
CA LEU A 86 5.76 -0.25 -6.32
C LEU A 86 5.66 -1.62 -5.67
N VAL A 87 5.08 -1.69 -4.47
CA VAL A 87 4.86 -2.97 -3.78
C VAL A 87 3.48 -3.53 -4.06
N LYS A 88 2.45 -2.67 -4.12
CA LYS A 88 1.11 -3.09 -4.57
C LYS A 88 1.05 -3.42 -6.06
N MET A 89 1.78 -2.67 -6.89
CA MET A 89 2.04 -3.03 -8.27
C MET A 89 3.32 -3.86 -8.29
N PRO A 90 3.25 -5.20 -8.40
CA PRO A 90 4.36 -6.12 -8.14
C PRO A 90 5.54 -5.87 -9.08
N MET A 91 6.46 -4.98 -8.68
CA MET A 91 7.72 -4.77 -9.39
C MET A 91 8.69 -5.91 -9.08
N PHE A 92 9.63 -6.14 -10.01
CA PHE A 92 10.71 -7.09 -9.83
C PHE A 92 11.44 -6.79 -8.51
N LEU A 93 11.72 -7.84 -7.70
CA LEU A 93 12.18 -7.85 -6.29
C LEU A 93 11.08 -8.06 -5.22
N VAL A 94 9.94 -7.38 -5.29
CA VAL A 94 8.94 -7.41 -4.19
C VAL A 94 7.74 -8.31 -4.51
N HIS A 95 7.72 -8.93 -5.69
CA HIS A 95 6.59 -9.74 -6.18
C HIS A 95 6.29 -11.02 -5.38
N LEU A 96 7.15 -11.49 -4.48
CA LEU A 96 7.04 -12.83 -3.84
C LEU A 96 5.73 -13.06 -3.06
N TRP A 97 5.05 -11.99 -2.62
CA TRP A 97 3.74 -12.11 -1.97
C TRP A 97 2.64 -12.54 -2.95
N LEU A 98 2.76 -12.18 -4.23
CA LEU A 98 1.70 -12.38 -5.23
C LEU A 98 1.57 -13.85 -5.68
N PRO A 99 2.65 -14.59 -6.05
CA PRO A 99 2.54 -16.00 -6.38
C PRO A 99 1.96 -16.83 -5.23
N LYS A 100 2.33 -16.52 -3.98
CA LYS A 100 1.76 -17.19 -2.80
C LYS A 100 0.27 -16.88 -2.63
N ALA A 101 -0.11 -15.59 -2.73
CA ALA A 101 -1.50 -15.19 -2.62
C ALA A 101 -2.37 -15.82 -3.72
N HIS A 102 -1.88 -15.91 -4.97
CA HIS A 102 -2.64 -16.47 -6.08
C HIS A 102 -2.76 -17.99 -6.02
N VAL A 103 -1.70 -18.71 -5.60
CA VAL A 103 -1.76 -20.19 -5.47
C VAL A 103 -2.77 -20.60 -4.40
N GLU A 104 -2.92 -19.78 -3.37
CA GLU A 104 -3.72 -20.14 -2.20
C GLU A 104 -5.12 -19.50 -2.21
N ALA A 105 -5.35 -18.47 -3.03
CA ALA A 105 -6.66 -17.85 -3.20
C ALA A 105 -7.70 -18.81 -3.82
N PRO A 106 -8.99 -18.66 -3.47
CA PRO A 106 -10.07 -19.38 -4.14
C PRO A 106 -10.18 -18.96 -5.62
N VAL A 107 -10.72 -19.84 -6.47
CA VAL A 107 -10.91 -19.60 -7.93
C VAL A 107 -11.74 -18.34 -8.22
N SER A 108 -12.53 -17.84 -7.26
CA SER A 108 -13.31 -16.61 -7.36
C SER A 108 -12.54 -15.33 -6.98
N GLY A 109 -11.35 -15.47 -6.38
CA GLY A 109 -10.53 -14.36 -5.88
C GLY A 109 -9.20 -14.16 -6.61
N SER A 110 -8.90 -14.98 -7.63
CA SER A 110 -7.79 -14.82 -8.57
C SER A 110 -8.20 -13.97 -9.77
#